data_AF-A0A1Y0M771-F1
#
_entry.id   AF-A0A1Y0M771-F1
#
_cell.length_a   1.000
_cell.length_b   1.000
_cell.length_c   1.000
_cell.angle_alpha   90.00
_cell.angle_beta   90.00
_cell.angle_gamma   90.00
#
_symmetry.space_group_name_H-M   'P 1'
#
loop_
_entity.id
_entity.type
_entity.pdbx_description
1 polymer ?
#
loop_
_entity_poly.entity_id
_entity_poly.type
_entity_poly.pdbx_seq_one_letter_code
_entity_poly.pdbx_strand_id
1 'polypeptide(L)'
;MYDTIKIKYQVANLPIEVLEQREELFIWEGLKWCPTYNDKTQKVNGYKTSVDNLDLRLKGNTISCNNSLQKWYMGNNYESFSYSQVVKALSKLNSVLPFNVYDANIHYLAVGTIIEEEAKPILDPWLSLNGKQPIPMLGANKQYGKKFYLTDYNVKGYDKTFEVKTHERIKLNKPLFRFELEIYTRNLNKRKNPIGIYTVRDLIDKEKYQMLADELLDKYDKIEKKQSIPLSQLNNKEKEVLALFQNQEILRQYKIDHFETFGNRRKVYNKLKKLSNNMHLIYIKQQLETSIKNTLF
;
A
#
# COMPACT_ATOMS: atom_id res chain seq x y z
N MET A 1 -8.63 2.18 6.61
CA MET A 1 -7.98 2.12 5.30
C MET A 1 -6.51 2.51 5.39
N TYR A 2 -6.13 3.60 6.06
CA TYR A 2 -4.71 3.96 6.19
C TYR A 2 -3.91 2.94 6.99
N ASP A 3 -2.68 2.67 6.56
CA ASP A 3 -1.74 1.86 7.32
C ASP A 3 -0.48 2.66 7.58
N THR A 4 0.46 2.62 6.64
CA THR A 4 1.72 3.34 6.74
C THR A 4 1.54 4.79 6.30
N ILE A 5 2.00 5.71 7.15
CA ILE A 5 2.17 7.12 6.79
C ILE A 5 3.65 7.49 6.84
N LYS A 6 4.09 8.34 5.90
CA LYS A 6 5.41 8.96 5.95
C LYS A 6 5.25 10.46 5.81
N ILE A 7 5.30 11.13 6.95
CA ILE A 7 5.11 12.57 7.06
C ILE A 7 6.44 13.26 7.34
N LYS A 8 6.58 14.49 6.87
CA LYS A 8 7.71 15.36 7.15
C LYS A 8 7.24 16.75 7.53
N TYR A 9 7.81 17.29 8.59
CA TYR A 9 7.54 18.65 9.05
C TYR A 9 8.86 19.41 9.16
N GLN A 10 8.87 20.66 8.67
CA GLN A 10 10.00 21.55 8.82
C GLN A 10 9.81 22.38 10.09
N VAL A 11 10.68 22.15 11.07
CA VAL A 11 10.65 22.80 12.37
C VAL A 11 11.22 24.22 12.22
N ALA A 12 10.49 25.22 12.70
CA ALA A 12 10.95 26.60 12.71
C ALA A 12 11.98 26.86 13.83
N ASN A 13 11.69 26.39 15.04
CA ASN A 13 12.51 26.60 16.22
C ASN A 13 13.12 25.28 16.68
N LEU A 14 14.41 25.10 16.42
CA LEU A 14 15.15 23.92 16.87
C LEU A 14 15.65 24.09 18.30
N PRO A 15 15.70 23.00 19.08
CA PRO A 15 16.32 23.04 20.40
C PRO A 15 17.84 23.24 20.25
N ILE A 16 18.46 23.86 21.25
CA ILE A 16 19.88 24.25 21.21
C ILE A 16 20.80 23.05 20.97
N GLU A 17 20.42 21.89 21.51
CA GLU A 17 21.15 20.64 21.38
C GLU A 17 21.30 20.21 19.92
N VAL A 18 20.30 20.49 19.08
CA VAL A 18 20.32 20.18 17.64
C VAL A 18 21.16 21.19 16.87
N LEU A 19 21.09 22.47 17.25
CA LEU A 19 21.88 23.54 16.63
C LEU A 19 23.38 23.35 16.91
N GLU A 20 23.72 22.93 18.13
CA GLU A 20 25.08 22.65 18.58
C GLU A 20 25.57 21.24 18.22
N GLN A 21 24.71 20.40 17.63
CA GLN A 21 25.02 19.01 17.26
C GLN A 21 25.55 18.17 18.45
N ARG A 22 24.94 18.32 19.63
CA ARG A 22 25.37 17.61 20.84
C ARG A 22 25.32 16.09 20.67
N GLU A 23 26.31 15.42 21.24
CA GLU A 23 26.47 13.95 21.26
C GLU A 23 25.71 13.27 22.41
N GLU A 24 25.10 14.06 23.28
CA GLU A 24 24.31 13.58 24.41
C GLU A 24 22.84 13.45 24.04
N LEU A 25 22.15 12.57 24.77
CA LEU A 25 20.69 12.49 24.71
C LEU A 25 20.07 13.75 25.33
N PHE A 26 18.92 14.17 24.81
CA PHE A 26 18.17 15.30 25.37
C PHE A 26 16.66 15.07 25.29
N ILE A 27 15.92 15.84 26.09
CA ILE A 27 14.46 15.83 26.08
C ILE A 27 13.97 17.08 25.36
N TRP A 28 13.12 16.90 24.36
CA TRP A 28 12.48 18.01 23.66
C TRP A 28 11.01 17.67 23.41
N GLU A 29 10.11 18.53 23.90
CA GLU A 29 8.66 18.33 23.91
C GLU A 29 8.25 16.96 24.50
N GLY A 30 8.89 16.56 25.60
CA GLY A 30 8.61 15.30 26.29
C GLY A 30 9.16 14.04 25.61
N LEU A 31 9.81 14.15 24.45
CA LEU A 31 10.43 13.02 23.76
C LEU A 31 11.93 12.96 24.02
N LYS A 32 12.45 11.75 24.24
CA LYS A 32 13.88 11.50 24.41
C LYS A 32 14.54 11.31 23.05
N TRP A 33 15.37 12.27 22.65
CA TRP A 33 16.08 12.26 21.39
C TRP A 33 17.50 11.73 21.59
N CYS A 34 17.86 10.72 20.78
CA CYS A 34 19.19 10.11 20.78
C CYS A 34 19.94 10.53 19.51
N PRO A 35 21.21 10.94 19.60
CA PRO A 35 21.99 11.33 18.43
C PRO A 35 22.18 10.16 17.46
N THR A 36 22.25 10.50 16.17
CA THR A 36 22.66 9.60 15.11
C THR A 36 23.93 10.13 14.46
N TYR A 37 24.80 9.22 14.05
CA TYR A 37 26.14 9.56 13.57
C TYR A 37 26.26 9.25 12.08
N ASN A 38 27.13 10.00 11.39
CA ASN A 38 27.56 9.67 10.05
C ASN A 38 28.64 8.58 10.13
N ASP A 39 28.40 7.43 9.49
CA ASP A 39 29.33 6.29 9.56
C ASP A 39 30.76 6.61 9.11
N LYS A 40 30.94 7.58 8.21
CA LYS A 40 32.26 7.96 7.69
C LYS A 40 32.97 8.98 8.56
N THR A 41 32.25 10.00 9.02
CA THR A 41 32.87 11.12 9.76
C THR A 41 32.79 10.96 11.26
N GLN A 42 31.99 10.00 11.76
CA GLN A 42 31.67 9.79 13.18
C GLN A 42 31.10 11.03 13.88
N LYS A 43 30.60 12.01 13.10
CA LYS A 43 29.96 13.23 13.61
C LYS A 43 28.45 13.06 13.66
N VAL A 44 27.80 13.75 14.59
CA VAL A 44 26.35 13.83 14.67
C VAL A 44 25.77 14.34 13.35
N ASN A 45 24.76 13.64 12.82
CA ASN A 45 24.08 13.97 11.57
C ASN A 45 22.56 14.08 11.70
N GLY A 46 22.06 13.99 12.94
CA GLY A 46 20.65 14.03 13.26
C GLY A 46 20.36 13.35 14.60
N TYR A 47 19.08 13.16 14.87
CA TYR A 47 18.58 12.55 16.09
C TYR A 47 17.42 11.62 15.76
N LYS A 48 17.20 10.62 16.62
CA LYS A 48 16.09 9.68 16.51
C LYS A 48 15.37 9.53 17.85
N THR A 49 14.07 9.27 17.76
CA THR A 49 13.24 8.85 18.88
C THR A 49 12.12 7.95 18.35
N SER A 50 11.29 7.43 19.23
CA SER A 50 10.14 6.61 18.86
C SER A 50 8.96 6.91 19.76
N VAL A 51 7.76 6.91 19.16
CA VAL A 51 6.49 6.90 19.90
C VAL A 51 5.83 5.57 19.59
N ASP A 52 5.96 4.63 20.52
CA ASP A 52 5.58 3.22 20.34
C ASP A 52 6.21 2.64 19.05
N ASN A 53 5.40 2.31 18.04
CA ASN A 53 5.90 1.79 16.76
C ASN A 53 6.27 2.88 15.73
N LEU A 54 6.00 4.16 15.99
CA LEU A 54 6.33 5.24 15.06
C LEU A 54 7.80 5.63 15.23
N ASP A 55 8.56 5.59 14.13
CA ASP A 55 9.97 6.00 14.07
C ASP A 55 10.03 7.49 13.72
N LEU A 56 10.66 8.28 14.60
CA LEU A 56 10.87 9.70 14.41
C LEU A 56 12.35 9.98 14.19
N ARG A 57 12.64 10.78 13.17
CA ARG A 57 14.01 11.23 12.87
C ARG A 57 14.03 12.72 12.61
N LEU A 58 14.93 13.40 13.29
CA LEU A 58 15.25 14.81 13.07
C LEU A 58 16.58 14.91 12.32
N LYS A 59 16.55 15.48 11.11
CA LYS A 59 17.75 15.76 10.31
C LYS A 59 17.72 17.18 9.81
N GLY A 60 18.77 17.95 10.14
CA GLY A 60 18.74 19.40 9.97
C GLY A 60 17.54 19.98 10.73
N ASN A 61 16.66 20.67 10.03
CA ASN A 61 15.41 21.21 10.59
C ASN A 61 14.16 20.37 10.26
N THR A 62 14.30 19.16 9.74
CA THR A 62 13.16 18.34 9.30
C THR A 62 12.95 17.17 10.25
N ILE A 63 11.74 17.06 10.82
CA ILE A 63 11.29 15.84 11.49
C ILE A 63 10.55 14.98 10.47
N SER A 64 10.95 13.72 10.34
CA SER A 64 10.16 12.69 9.66
C SER A 64 9.56 11.72 10.67
N CYS A 65 8.28 11.43 10.52
CA CYS A 65 7.59 10.37 11.25
C CYS A 65 7.13 9.29 10.25
N ASN A 66 7.42 8.03 10.56
CA ASN A 66 7.18 6.89 9.66
C ASN A 66 6.64 5.70 10.45
N ASN A 67 6.03 4.76 9.72
CA ASN A 67 5.43 3.49 10.14
C ASN A 67 3.89 3.54 10.23
N SER A 68 3.28 2.42 10.66
CA SER A 68 1.84 2.21 10.65
C SER A 68 1.11 3.07 11.68
N LEU A 69 0.24 3.98 11.21
CA LEU A 69 -0.70 4.74 12.04
C LEU A 69 -1.74 3.82 12.71
N GLN A 70 -2.19 2.78 12.02
CA GLN A 70 -3.18 1.85 12.57
C GLN A 70 -2.63 1.10 13.79
N LYS A 71 -1.46 0.44 13.65
CA LYS A 71 -0.74 -0.20 14.78
C LYS A 71 -0.53 0.75 15.95
N TRP A 72 -0.14 2.00 15.68
CA TRP A 72 0.06 2.99 16.72
C TRP A 72 -1.22 3.30 17.52
N TYR A 73 -2.35 3.39 16.82
CA TYR A 73 -3.62 3.76 17.45
C TYR A 73 -4.37 2.57 18.06
N MET A 74 -4.38 1.43 17.38
CA MET A 74 -5.18 0.24 17.73
C MET A 74 -4.37 -0.89 18.38
N GLY A 75 -3.04 -0.79 18.39
CA GLY A 75 -2.15 -1.88 18.83
C GLY A 75 -2.00 -3.02 17.82
N ASN A 76 -2.73 -2.99 16.70
CA ASN A 76 -2.71 -3.99 15.64
C ASN A 76 -2.94 -3.36 14.26
N ASN A 77 -2.76 -4.12 13.17
CA ASN A 77 -3.19 -3.70 11.82
C ASN A 77 -3.83 -4.83 11.02
N TYR A 78 -4.56 -5.71 11.69
CA TYR A 78 -5.31 -6.79 11.05
C TYR A 78 -6.83 -6.60 11.17
N GLU A 79 -7.28 -5.50 11.76
CA GLU A 79 -8.68 -5.11 11.86
C GLU A 79 -9.02 -3.97 10.88
N SER A 80 -10.32 -3.65 10.76
CA SER A 80 -10.74 -2.46 10.03
C SER A 80 -10.30 -1.19 10.75
N PHE A 81 -9.89 -0.18 9.99
CA PHE A 81 -9.52 1.14 10.51
C PHE A 81 -10.39 2.20 9.84
N SER A 82 -11.51 2.53 10.47
CA SER A 82 -12.53 3.41 9.89
C SER A 82 -12.04 4.86 9.79
N TYR A 83 -12.71 5.66 8.97
CA TYR A 83 -12.47 7.10 8.85
C TYR A 83 -12.53 7.80 10.21
N SER A 84 -13.52 7.46 11.06
CA SER A 84 -13.64 8.07 12.38
C SER A 84 -12.47 7.71 13.32
N GLN A 85 -11.96 6.48 13.23
CA GLN A 85 -10.76 6.06 13.95
C GLN A 85 -9.51 6.76 13.44
N VAL A 86 -9.40 6.97 12.12
CA VAL A 86 -8.31 7.75 11.51
C VAL A 86 -8.29 9.18 12.03
N VAL A 87 -9.43 9.87 12.05
CA VAL A 87 -9.54 11.25 12.56
C VAL A 87 -9.09 11.31 14.02
N LYS A 88 -9.55 10.37 14.85
CA LYS A 88 -9.13 10.26 16.26
C LYS A 88 -7.64 9.96 16.39
N ALA A 89 -7.10 9.08 15.56
CA ALA A 89 -5.68 8.75 15.55
C ALA A 89 -4.82 9.96 15.20
N LEU A 90 -5.17 10.72 14.16
CA LEU A 90 -4.43 11.92 13.77
C LEU A 90 -4.54 13.03 14.81
N SER A 91 -5.71 13.19 15.45
CA SER A 91 -5.87 14.11 16.58
C SER A 91 -4.99 13.73 17.76
N LYS A 92 -4.93 12.44 18.11
CA LYS A 92 -4.04 11.94 19.18
C LYS A 92 -2.58 12.11 18.80
N LEU A 93 -2.22 11.87 17.53
CA LEU A 93 -0.84 12.02 17.06
C LEU A 93 -0.41 13.49 17.16
N ASN A 94 -1.31 14.42 16.83
CA ASN A 94 -1.08 15.86 16.96
C ASN A 94 -0.81 16.31 18.40
N SER A 95 -1.38 15.63 19.41
CA SER A 95 -1.11 15.97 20.82
C SER A 95 0.18 15.34 21.36
N VAL A 96 0.82 14.45 20.61
CA VAL A 96 2.03 13.72 21.05
C VAL A 96 3.29 14.22 20.34
N LEU A 97 3.17 14.69 19.10
CA LEU A 97 4.33 15.13 18.32
C LEU A 97 4.67 16.60 18.60
N PRO A 98 5.96 16.99 18.48
CA PRO A 98 6.45 18.34 18.77
C PRO A 98 6.09 19.39 17.71
N PHE A 99 5.04 19.15 16.92
CA PHE A 99 4.61 20.02 15.82
C PHE A 99 3.16 19.77 15.46
N ASN A 100 2.54 20.74 14.77
CA ASN A 100 1.22 20.56 14.21
C ASN A 100 1.27 19.51 13.08
N VAL A 101 0.75 18.33 13.38
CA VAL A 101 0.76 17.18 12.48
C VAL A 101 -0.01 17.46 11.21
N TYR A 102 -1.07 18.27 11.27
CA TYR A 102 -1.91 18.59 10.11
C TYR A 102 -1.17 19.39 9.02
N ASP A 103 -0.10 20.09 9.39
CA ASP A 103 0.71 20.88 8.47
C ASP A 103 1.91 20.08 7.91
N ALA A 104 2.12 18.85 8.39
CA ALA A 104 3.18 17.99 7.90
C ALA A 104 2.89 17.47 6.50
N ASN A 105 3.90 17.54 5.63
CA ASN A 105 3.84 17.05 4.26
C ASN A 105 3.85 15.53 4.21
N ILE A 106 3.00 14.94 3.38
CA ILE A 106 2.97 13.50 3.14
C ILE A 106 3.78 13.22 1.87
N HIS A 107 4.76 12.34 1.99
CA HIS A 107 5.54 11.88 0.83
C HIS A 107 5.12 10.51 0.33
N TYR A 108 4.58 9.70 1.24
CA TYR A 108 4.23 8.31 0.98
C TYR A 108 3.12 7.88 1.92
N LEU A 109 2.26 7.01 1.38
CA LEU A 109 1.01 6.57 1.96
C LEU A 109 0.82 5.08 1.59
N ALA A 110 0.40 4.26 2.54
CA ALA A 110 -0.19 2.96 2.24
C ALA A 110 -1.67 2.96 2.63
N VAL A 111 -2.53 2.61 1.68
CA VAL A 111 -3.95 2.33 1.90
C VAL A 111 -4.22 0.86 1.68
N GLY A 112 -4.99 0.24 2.55
CA GLY A 112 -5.32 -1.16 2.43
C GLY A 112 -6.67 -1.51 3.05
N THR A 113 -7.11 -2.71 2.70
CA THR A 113 -8.33 -3.33 3.22
C THR A 113 -8.08 -4.80 3.53
N ILE A 114 -8.88 -5.34 4.44
CA ILE A 114 -8.79 -6.70 4.93
C ILE A 114 -10.14 -7.39 4.73
N ILE A 115 -10.11 -8.63 4.28
CA ILE A 115 -11.28 -9.51 4.18
C ILE A 115 -10.97 -10.86 4.83
N GLU A 116 -12.00 -11.52 5.33
CA GLU A 116 -11.91 -12.84 5.95
C GLU A 116 -11.91 -13.93 4.88
N GLU A 117 -10.78 -14.12 4.21
CA GLU A 117 -10.63 -15.06 3.11
C GLU A 117 -9.22 -15.66 3.05
N GLU A 118 -9.12 -16.87 2.51
CA GLU A 118 -7.84 -17.52 2.23
C GLU A 118 -7.09 -16.80 1.10
N ALA A 119 -5.84 -16.42 1.35
CA ALA A 119 -5.08 -15.61 0.41
C ALA A 119 -4.72 -16.36 -0.88
N LYS A 120 -4.44 -17.67 -0.79
CA LYS A 120 -3.92 -18.45 -1.91
C LYS A 120 -4.87 -18.49 -3.12
N PRO A 121 -6.17 -18.83 -2.97
CA PRO A 121 -7.14 -18.78 -4.08
C PRO A 121 -7.29 -17.39 -4.73
N ILE A 122 -7.08 -16.32 -3.96
CA ILE A 122 -7.15 -14.94 -4.46
C ILE A 122 -5.90 -14.59 -5.28
N LEU A 123 -4.75 -15.02 -4.80
CA LEU A 123 -3.44 -14.67 -5.35
C LEU A 123 -3.06 -15.52 -6.56
N ASP A 124 -3.39 -16.80 -6.58
CA ASP A 124 -3.01 -17.73 -7.66
C ASP A 124 -3.42 -17.22 -9.05
N PRO A 125 -4.63 -16.65 -9.25
CA PRO A 125 -5.02 -16.08 -10.53
C PRO A 125 -4.26 -14.83 -10.96
N TRP A 126 -3.56 -14.10 -10.07
CA TRP A 126 -2.90 -12.85 -10.45
C TRP A 126 -1.74 -13.10 -11.43
N LEU A 127 -1.84 -12.50 -12.63
CA LEU A 127 -0.91 -12.64 -13.75
C LEU A 127 0.02 -11.42 -13.89
N SER A 128 -0.57 -10.22 -14.05
CA SER A 128 0.20 -9.00 -14.26
C SER A 128 -0.57 -7.72 -13.87
N LEU A 129 0.15 -6.63 -13.68
CA LEU A 129 -0.39 -5.28 -13.51
C LEU A 129 0.43 -4.34 -14.37
N ASN A 130 -0.21 -3.67 -15.34
CA ASN A 130 0.48 -2.83 -16.34
C ASN A 130 1.65 -3.57 -17.05
N GLY A 131 1.48 -4.86 -17.32
CA GLY A 131 2.49 -5.71 -17.95
C GLY A 131 3.66 -6.12 -17.05
N LYS A 132 3.63 -5.78 -15.75
CA LYS A 132 4.60 -6.28 -14.75
C LYS A 132 4.03 -7.50 -14.05
N GLN A 133 4.81 -8.56 -13.96
CA GLN A 133 4.46 -9.74 -13.17
C GLN A 133 4.64 -9.45 -11.67
N PRO A 134 3.86 -10.12 -10.80
CA PRO A 134 4.05 -10.00 -9.37
C PRO A 134 5.30 -10.74 -8.92
N ILE A 135 6.02 -10.18 -7.96
CA ILE A 135 7.12 -10.84 -7.24
C ILE A 135 6.52 -11.54 -6.00
N PRO A 136 6.89 -12.81 -5.73
CA PRO A 136 6.43 -13.52 -4.55
C PRO A 136 6.96 -12.86 -3.27
N MET A 137 6.08 -12.72 -2.27
CA MET A 137 6.46 -12.29 -0.93
C MET A 137 6.77 -13.54 -0.10
N LEU A 138 7.98 -13.60 0.45
CA LEU A 138 8.47 -14.76 1.20
C LEU A 138 8.61 -14.41 2.69
N GLY A 139 8.18 -15.33 3.55
CA GLY A 139 8.42 -15.29 4.99
C GLY A 139 8.61 -16.71 5.50
N ALA A 140 9.61 -16.95 6.35
CA ALA A 140 9.98 -18.30 6.80
C ALA A 140 10.07 -19.33 5.63
N ASN A 141 10.68 -18.93 4.51
CA ASN A 141 10.79 -19.71 3.27
C ASN A 141 9.47 -20.14 2.60
N LYS A 142 8.33 -19.59 3.02
CA LYS A 142 7.02 -19.81 2.42
C LYS A 142 6.55 -18.57 1.68
N GLN A 143 6.02 -18.75 0.47
CA GLN A 143 5.31 -17.67 -0.20
C GLN A 143 3.96 -17.42 0.50
N TYR A 144 3.77 -16.19 0.97
CA TYR A 144 2.54 -15.78 1.64
C TYR A 144 1.82 -14.63 0.92
N GLY A 145 2.43 -14.06 -0.12
CA GLY A 145 1.85 -12.94 -0.86
C GLY A 145 2.43 -12.76 -2.25
N LYS A 146 1.92 -11.74 -2.94
CA LYS A 146 2.40 -11.25 -4.24
C LYS A 146 2.46 -9.73 -4.20
N LYS A 147 3.54 -9.15 -4.73
CA LYS A 147 3.72 -7.70 -4.84
C LYS A 147 4.12 -7.28 -6.25
N PHE A 148 3.39 -6.33 -6.81
CA PHE A 148 3.75 -5.62 -8.02
C PHE A 148 4.57 -4.38 -7.66
N TYR A 149 5.81 -4.32 -8.15
CA TYR A 149 6.65 -3.13 -8.00
C TYR A 149 6.52 -2.25 -9.25
N LEU A 150 6.00 -1.04 -9.08
CA LEU A 150 5.97 -0.03 -10.15
C LEU A 150 6.70 1.24 -9.69
N THR A 151 7.00 2.12 -10.64
CA THR A 151 7.85 3.30 -10.43
C THR A 151 7.35 4.23 -9.32
N ASP A 152 6.04 4.36 -9.19
CA ASP A 152 5.40 5.39 -8.37
C ASP A 152 4.44 4.84 -7.31
N TYR A 153 4.12 3.56 -7.40
CA TYR A 153 3.26 2.87 -6.46
C TYR A 153 3.55 1.37 -6.53
N ASN A 154 3.22 0.66 -5.46
CA ASN A 154 3.21 -0.78 -5.43
C ASN A 154 1.81 -1.27 -5.07
N VAL A 155 1.47 -2.46 -5.56
CA VAL A 155 0.23 -3.15 -5.17
C VAL A 155 0.62 -4.50 -4.61
N LYS A 156 0.10 -4.86 -3.44
CA LYS A 156 0.36 -6.17 -2.84
C LYS A 156 -0.92 -6.80 -2.30
N GLY A 157 -0.99 -8.11 -2.40
CA GLY A 157 -1.98 -8.95 -1.76
C GLY A 157 -1.26 -10.04 -0.97
N TYR A 158 -1.69 -10.34 0.25
CA TYR A 158 -1.00 -11.33 1.06
C TYR A 158 -1.87 -11.93 2.17
N ASP A 159 -1.45 -13.09 2.65
CA ASP A 159 -1.94 -13.78 3.84
C ASP A 159 -1.54 -12.99 5.08
N LYS A 160 -2.51 -12.23 5.61
CA LYS A 160 -2.32 -11.39 6.79
C LYS A 160 -2.22 -12.24 8.05
N THR A 161 -2.90 -13.38 8.10
CA THR A 161 -2.83 -14.32 9.22
C THR A 161 -1.41 -14.91 9.34
N PHE A 162 -0.79 -15.29 8.22
CA PHE A 162 0.60 -15.72 8.20
C PHE A 162 1.58 -14.61 8.60
N GLU A 163 1.37 -13.40 8.08
CA GLU A 163 2.22 -12.24 8.38
C GLU A 163 2.20 -11.91 9.88
N VAL A 164 1.02 -11.81 10.49
CA VAL A 164 0.84 -11.57 11.93
C VAL A 164 1.46 -12.69 12.77
N LYS A 165 1.25 -13.95 12.41
CA LYS A 165 1.88 -15.08 13.09
C LYS A 165 3.40 -15.01 13.03
N THR A 166 3.96 -14.60 11.90
CA THR A 166 5.42 -14.59 11.67
C THR A 166 6.09 -13.42 12.39
N HIS A 167 5.50 -12.22 12.32
CA HIS A 167 6.09 -11.00 12.88
C HIS A 167 5.73 -10.76 14.34
N GLU A 168 4.50 -11.07 14.74
CA GLU A 168 3.95 -10.73 16.06
C GLU A 168 3.80 -11.95 16.96
N ARG A 169 3.99 -13.17 16.43
CA ARG A 169 3.79 -14.45 17.14
C ARG A 169 2.37 -14.64 17.66
N ILE A 170 1.40 -13.93 17.07
CA ILE A 170 -0.03 -14.03 17.40
C ILE A 170 -0.71 -14.96 16.40
N LYS A 171 -1.47 -15.93 16.90
CA LYS A 171 -2.31 -16.79 16.07
C LYS A 171 -3.72 -16.20 15.97
N LEU A 172 -4.12 -15.78 14.77
CA LEU A 172 -5.48 -15.34 14.52
C LEU A 172 -6.40 -16.54 14.30
N ASN A 173 -7.67 -16.38 14.67
CA ASN A 173 -8.67 -17.46 14.63
C ASN A 173 -9.34 -17.63 13.27
N LYS A 174 -9.05 -16.73 12.33
CA LYS A 174 -9.69 -16.63 11.01
C LYS A 174 -8.63 -16.38 9.93
N PRO A 175 -8.84 -16.86 8.70
CA PRO A 175 -7.97 -16.51 7.58
C PRO A 175 -8.24 -15.06 7.16
N LEU A 176 -7.19 -14.26 7.05
CA LEU A 176 -7.28 -12.87 6.65
C LEU A 176 -6.44 -12.65 5.40
N PHE A 177 -7.06 -12.10 4.36
CA PHE A 177 -6.38 -11.58 3.19
C PHE A 177 -6.32 -10.07 3.27
N ARG A 178 -5.14 -9.50 2.99
CA ARG A 178 -4.95 -8.05 2.92
C ARG A 178 -4.57 -7.63 1.51
N PHE A 179 -5.28 -6.62 1.02
CA PHE A 179 -4.97 -5.93 -0.23
C PHE A 179 -4.51 -4.51 0.06
N GLU A 180 -3.38 -4.10 -0.48
CA GLU A 180 -2.75 -2.82 -0.16
C GLU A 180 -2.15 -2.13 -1.39
N LEU A 181 -2.34 -0.82 -1.44
CA LEU A 181 -1.72 0.12 -2.36
C LEU A 181 -0.75 1.00 -1.58
N GLU A 182 0.53 0.87 -1.91
CA GLU A 182 1.62 1.71 -1.44
C GLU A 182 1.90 2.78 -2.49
N ILE A 183 1.84 4.07 -2.15
CA ILE A 183 1.90 5.14 -3.16
C ILE A 183 2.70 6.35 -2.69
N TYR A 184 3.52 6.88 -3.58
CA TYR A 184 4.11 8.21 -3.41
C TYR A 184 3.07 9.27 -3.77
N THR A 185 2.88 10.27 -2.90
CA THR A 185 1.87 11.33 -3.10
C THR A 185 2.10 12.13 -4.37
N ARG A 186 3.34 12.22 -4.86
CA ARG A 186 3.65 12.79 -6.19
C ARG A 186 2.81 12.17 -7.31
N ASN A 187 2.52 10.87 -7.24
CA ASN A 187 1.74 10.16 -8.25
C ASN A 187 0.25 10.50 -8.16
N LEU A 188 -0.25 10.69 -6.94
CA LEU A 188 -1.62 11.14 -6.70
C LEU A 188 -1.87 12.57 -7.18
N ASN A 189 -0.82 13.42 -7.17
CA ASN A 189 -0.97 14.85 -7.41
C ASN A 189 -0.53 15.31 -8.81
N LYS A 190 0.38 14.59 -9.49
CA LYS A 190 0.90 14.98 -10.83
C LYS A 190 0.14 14.33 -12.01
N ARG A 191 -1.01 13.72 -11.76
CA ARG A 191 -1.85 13.06 -12.78
C ARG A 191 -2.93 14.00 -13.31
N LYS A 192 -3.60 13.62 -14.42
CA LYS A 192 -4.67 14.43 -15.05
C LYS A 192 -5.80 14.80 -14.07
N ASN A 193 -6.17 13.88 -13.16
CA ASN A 193 -7.19 14.08 -12.13
C ASN A 193 -6.56 13.89 -10.74
N PRO A 194 -5.92 14.93 -10.18
CA PRO A 194 -5.26 14.86 -8.87
C PRO A 194 -6.23 14.50 -7.75
N ILE A 195 -5.78 13.74 -6.74
CA ILE A 195 -6.52 13.62 -5.46
C ILE A 195 -6.22 14.83 -4.55
N GLY A 196 -5.00 15.39 -4.67
CA GLY A 196 -4.60 16.54 -3.87
C GLY A 196 -4.26 16.17 -2.42
N ILE A 197 -3.49 15.10 -2.22
CA ILE A 197 -2.96 14.69 -0.91
C ILE A 197 -1.56 15.29 -0.75
N TYR A 198 -1.44 16.41 -0.05
CA TYR A 198 -0.18 17.11 0.19
C TYR A 198 0.22 17.07 1.66
N THR A 199 -0.71 17.35 2.57
CA THR A 199 -0.47 17.37 4.02
C THR A 199 -1.38 16.38 4.75
N VAL A 200 -1.12 16.16 6.03
CA VAL A 200 -1.97 15.30 6.88
C VAL A 200 -3.40 15.82 6.99
N ARG A 201 -3.62 17.13 6.87
CA ARG A 201 -4.97 17.70 6.80
C ARG A 201 -5.79 17.09 5.66
N ASP A 202 -5.17 16.76 4.54
CA ASP A 202 -5.85 16.15 3.40
C ASP A 202 -6.32 14.71 3.66
N LEU A 203 -5.76 14.03 4.68
CA LEU A 203 -6.17 12.66 5.02
C LEU A 203 -7.48 12.59 5.79
N ILE A 204 -7.91 13.71 6.39
CA ILE A 204 -9.19 13.87 7.09
C ILE A 204 -10.22 14.62 6.24
N ASP A 205 -9.93 14.82 4.95
CA ASP A 205 -10.92 15.24 3.99
C ASP A 205 -11.71 14.00 3.53
N LYS A 206 -13.03 13.99 3.75
CA LYS A 206 -13.89 12.84 3.42
C LYS A 206 -13.91 12.52 1.93
N GLU A 207 -13.92 13.54 1.07
CA GLU A 207 -13.96 13.34 -0.37
C GLU A 207 -12.64 12.71 -0.83
N LYS A 208 -11.50 13.25 -0.37
CA LYS A 208 -10.19 12.68 -0.71
C LYS A 208 -9.99 11.28 -0.14
N TYR A 209 -10.52 11.01 1.04
CA TYR A 209 -10.53 9.67 1.64
C TYR A 209 -11.33 8.68 0.77
N GLN A 210 -12.51 9.08 0.28
CA GLN A 210 -13.29 8.28 -0.70
C GLN A 210 -12.51 8.08 -2.00
N MET A 211 -11.88 9.10 -2.55
CA MET A 211 -11.08 8.98 -3.77
C MET A 211 -9.92 7.98 -3.63
N LEU A 212 -9.33 7.88 -2.43
CA LEU A 212 -8.30 6.88 -2.13
C LEU A 212 -8.85 5.46 -2.01
N ALA A 213 -10.06 5.31 -1.47
CA ALA A 213 -10.77 4.04 -1.46
C ALA A 213 -11.09 3.57 -2.89
N ASP A 214 -11.55 4.48 -3.75
CA ASP A 214 -11.81 4.21 -5.16
C ASP A 214 -10.51 3.87 -5.92
N GLU A 215 -9.42 4.57 -5.63
CA GLU A 215 -8.09 4.27 -6.19
C GLU A 215 -7.63 2.85 -5.83
N LEU A 216 -7.83 2.42 -4.58
CA LEU A 216 -7.49 1.07 -4.14
C LEU A 216 -8.26 0.03 -4.96
N LEU A 217 -9.59 0.18 -5.09
CA LEU A 217 -10.42 -0.74 -5.89
C LEU A 217 -10.06 -0.72 -7.38
N ASP A 218 -9.81 0.45 -7.95
CA ASP A 218 -9.35 0.60 -9.35
C ASP A 218 -8.05 -0.19 -9.59
N LYS A 219 -7.10 -0.15 -8.64
CA LYS A 219 -5.89 -0.96 -8.74
C LYS A 219 -6.17 -2.45 -8.70
N TYR A 220 -7.10 -2.90 -7.85
CA TYR A 220 -7.49 -4.30 -7.81
C TYR A 220 -8.08 -4.75 -9.15
N ASP A 221 -8.99 -3.95 -9.73
CA ASP A 221 -9.65 -4.23 -11.00
C ASP A 221 -8.67 -4.31 -12.18
N LYS A 222 -7.62 -3.48 -12.16
CA LYS A 222 -6.57 -3.46 -13.18
C LYS A 222 -5.60 -4.64 -13.12
N ILE A 223 -5.60 -5.43 -12.05
CA ILE A 223 -4.80 -6.66 -12.01
C ILE A 223 -5.39 -7.64 -13.02
N GLU A 224 -4.56 -8.02 -13.98
CA GLU A 224 -4.83 -9.10 -14.93
C GLU A 224 -4.87 -10.42 -14.17
N LYS A 225 -6.02 -11.10 -14.24
CA LYS A 225 -6.27 -12.37 -13.54
C LYS A 225 -6.53 -13.47 -14.56
N LYS A 226 -6.06 -14.69 -14.26
CA LYS A 226 -6.36 -15.88 -15.02
C LYS A 226 -7.87 -16.12 -15.00
N GLN A 227 -8.47 -16.13 -16.18
CA GLN A 227 -9.91 -16.31 -16.35
C GLN A 227 -10.24 -17.79 -16.49
N SER A 228 -11.37 -18.20 -15.90
CA SER A 228 -12.00 -19.48 -16.18
C SER A 228 -13.03 -19.25 -17.27
N ILE A 229 -12.72 -19.66 -18.50
CA ILE A 229 -13.60 -19.48 -19.66
C ILE A 229 -13.91 -20.88 -20.22
N PRO A 230 -15.20 -21.25 -20.38
CA PRO A 230 -15.57 -22.53 -20.98
C PRO A 230 -15.02 -22.66 -22.41
N LEU A 231 -14.03 -23.51 -22.61
CA LEU A 231 -13.38 -23.67 -23.92
C LEU A 231 -14.33 -24.19 -25.01
N SER A 232 -15.42 -24.86 -24.61
CA SER A 232 -16.48 -25.31 -25.52
C SER A 232 -17.23 -24.17 -26.20
N GLN A 233 -17.21 -22.97 -25.61
CA GLN A 233 -17.86 -21.78 -26.16
C GLN A 233 -16.95 -20.98 -27.11
N LEU A 234 -15.69 -21.43 -27.29
CA LEU A 234 -14.68 -20.70 -28.05
C LEU A 234 -14.34 -21.41 -29.36
N ASN A 235 -14.15 -20.63 -30.43
CA ASN A 235 -13.53 -21.14 -31.64
C ASN A 235 -12.00 -21.29 -31.49
N ASN A 236 -11.33 -21.91 -32.46
CA ASN A 236 -9.89 -22.17 -32.38
C ASN A 236 -9.03 -20.89 -32.26
N LYS A 237 -9.39 -19.82 -32.99
CA LYS A 237 -8.66 -18.54 -32.92
C LYS A 237 -8.82 -17.88 -31.55
N GLU A 238 -9.99 -17.99 -30.95
CA GLU A 238 -10.25 -17.49 -29.59
C GLU A 238 -9.48 -18.28 -28.53
N LYS A 239 -9.37 -19.60 -28.68
CA LYS A 239 -8.52 -20.45 -27.82
C LYS A 239 -7.05 -20.06 -27.92
N GLU A 240 -6.53 -19.82 -29.12
CA GLU A 240 -5.16 -19.33 -29.31
C GLU A 240 -4.94 -17.97 -28.63
N VAL A 241 -5.88 -17.03 -28.78
CA VAL A 241 -5.82 -15.72 -28.12
C VAL A 241 -5.86 -15.89 -26.60
N LEU A 242 -6.73 -16.75 -26.07
CA LEU A 242 -6.79 -17.02 -24.64
C LEU A 242 -5.47 -17.61 -24.12
N ALA A 243 -4.91 -18.60 -24.80
CA ALA A 243 -3.64 -19.23 -24.44
C ALA A 243 -2.48 -18.21 -24.45
N LEU A 244 -2.39 -17.38 -25.51
CA LEU A 244 -1.40 -16.32 -25.63
C LEU A 244 -1.46 -15.37 -24.44
N PHE A 245 -2.64 -14.89 -24.05
CA PHE A 245 -2.79 -13.93 -22.97
C PHE A 245 -2.65 -14.53 -21.56
N GLN A 246 -2.76 -15.86 -21.42
CA GLN A 246 -2.50 -16.55 -20.16
C GLN A 246 -1.01 -16.84 -19.92
N ASN A 247 -0.19 -16.92 -20.99
CA ASN A 247 1.25 -17.05 -20.88
C ASN A 247 1.95 -15.69 -21.01
N GLN A 248 2.36 -15.11 -19.87
CA GLN A 248 2.92 -13.74 -19.85
C GLN A 248 4.28 -13.61 -20.56
N GLU A 249 5.08 -14.67 -20.60
CA GLU A 249 6.38 -14.67 -21.29
C GLU A 249 6.17 -14.59 -22.80
N ILE A 250 5.34 -15.48 -23.33
CA ILE A 250 4.97 -15.48 -24.76
C ILE A 250 4.25 -14.18 -25.12
N LEU A 251 3.32 -13.69 -24.29
CA LEU A 251 2.59 -12.44 -24.55
C LEU A 251 3.52 -11.24 -24.70
N ARG A 252 4.56 -11.16 -23.86
CA ARG A 252 5.54 -10.07 -23.90
C ARG A 252 6.33 -10.10 -25.20
N GLN A 253 6.82 -11.28 -25.61
CA GLN A 253 7.56 -11.44 -26.86
C GLN A 253 6.66 -11.17 -28.07
N TYR A 254 5.44 -11.73 -28.09
CA TYR A 254 4.44 -11.49 -29.13
C TYR A 254 4.12 -10.00 -29.32
N LYS A 255 4.04 -9.23 -28.23
CA LYS A 255 3.79 -7.78 -28.31
C LYS A 255 4.92 -7.03 -29.04
N ILE A 256 6.17 -7.49 -28.90
CA ILE A 256 7.34 -6.92 -29.58
C ILE A 256 7.31 -7.33 -31.05
N ASP A 257 7.19 -8.62 -31.33
CA ASP A 257 7.30 -9.17 -32.68
C ASP A 257 6.10 -8.84 -33.58
N HIS A 258 4.92 -8.63 -32.97
CA HIS A 258 3.66 -8.46 -33.69
C HIS A 258 2.87 -7.25 -33.20
N PHE A 259 3.56 -6.12 -32.97
CA PHE A 259 2.97 -4.88 -32.45
C PHE A 259 1.70 -4.44 -33.21
N GLU A 260 1.71 -4.53 -34.55
CA GLU A 260 0.60 -4.11 -35.42
C GLU A 260 -0.68 -4.94 -35.20
N THR A 261 -0.53 -6.24 -34.91
CA THR A 261 -1.69 -7.16 -34.74
C THR A 261 -2.06 -7.39 -33.28
N PHE A 262 -1.17 -7.03 -32.34
CA PHE A 262 -1.39 -7.15 -30.89
C PHE A 262 -2.66 -6.45 -30.44
N GLY A 263 -2.94 -5.24 -30.97
CA GLY A 263 -4.14 -4.48 -30.64
C GLY A 263 -5.44 -5.23 -30.96
N ASN A 264 -5.48 -5.93 -32.09
CA ASN A 264 -6.63 -6.73 -32.51
C ASN A 264 -6.81 -7.96 -31.61
N ARG A 265 -5.73 -8.69 -31.32
CA ARG A 265 -5.79 -9.83 -30.38
C ARG A 265 -6.22 -9.39 -28.98
N ARG A 266 -5.77 -8.22 -28.51
CA ARG A 266 -6.20 -7.65 -27.22
C ARG A 266 -7.69 -7.33 -27.19
N LYS A 267 -8.25 -6.79 -28.28
CA LYS A 267 -9.70 -6.57 -28.40
C LYS A 267 -10.48 -7.88 -28.29
N VAL A 268 -10.02 -8.94 -28.96
CA VAL A 268 -10.62 -10.29 -28.84
C VAL A 268 -10.53 -10.79 -27.41
N TYR A 269 -9.34 -10.76 -26.79
CA TYR A 269 -9.16 -11.19 -25.40
C TYR A 269 -10.07 -10.44 -24.42
N ASN A 270 -10.23 -9.13 -24.58
CA ASN A 270 -11.13 -8.33 -23.74
C ASN A 270 -12.61 -8.72 -23.91
N LYS A 271 -13.03 -9.20 -25.09
CA LYS A 271 -14.37 -9.79 -25.26
C LYS A 271 -14.48 -11.12 -24.53
N LEU A 272 -13.47 -11.99 -24.67
CA LEU A 272 -13.44 -13.29 -23.99
C LEU A 272 -13.53 -13.16 -22.46
N LYS A 273 -12.86 -12.16 -21.88
CA LYS A 273 -12.96 -11.88 -20.43
C LYS A 273 -14.40 -11.71 -19.94
N LYS A 274 -15.30 -11.18 -20.77
CA LYS A 274 -16.71 -10.98 -20.40
C LYS A 274 -17.48 -12.30 -20.27
N LEU A 275 -16.96 -13.37 -20.86
CA LEU A 275 -17.50 -14.74 -20.73
C LEU A 275 -16.95 -15.46 -19.50
N SER A 276 -16.00 -14.86 -18.79
CA SER A 276 -15.45 -15.44 -17.57
C SER A 276 -16.52 -15.53 -16.50
N ASN A 277 -16.68 -16.71 -15.94
CA ASN A 277 -17.66 -17.03 -14.89
C ASN A 277 -16.97 -17.38 -13.57
N ASN A 278 -15.82 -16.77 -13.28
CA ASN A 278 -15.11 -17.04 -12.04
C ASN A 278 -15.86 -16.40 -10.85
N MET A 279 -16.85 -17.13 -10.33
CA MET A 279 -17.70 -16.74 -9.20
C MET A 279 -16.87 -16.40 -7.96
N HIS A 280 -15.76 -17.09 -7.75
CA HIS A 280 -14.85 -16.78 -6.64
C HIS A 280 -14.25 -15.37 -6.80
N LEU A 281 -13.72 -15.00 -7.97
CA LEU A 281 -13.18 -13.65 -8.18
C LEU A 281 -14.24 -12.55 -8.06
N ILE A 282 -15.47 -12.82 -8.50
CA ILE A 282 -16.61 -11.89 -8.33
C ILE A 282 -16.90 -11.69 -6.84
N TYR A 283 -17.00 -12.79 -6.10
CA TYR A 283 -17.23 -12.77 -4.66
C TYR A 283 -16.10 -12.03 -3.90
N ILE A 284 -14.83 -12.28 -4.23
CA ILE A 284 -13.70 -11.57 -3.62
C ILE A 284 -13.77 -10.07 -3.86
N LYS A 285 -14.14 -9.65 -5.09
CA LYS A 285 -14.35 -8.23 -5.38
C LYS A 285 -15.44 -7.62 -4.50
N GLN A 286 -16.59 -8.31 -4.35
CA GLN A 286 -17.67 -7.86 -3.48
C GLN A 286 -17.23 -7.74 -2.01
N GLN A 287 -16.43 -8.69 -1.51
CA GLN A 287 -15.87 -8.62 -0.17
C GLN A 287 -14.95 -7.41 0.02
N LEU A 288 -14.08 -7.11 -0.95
CA LEU A 288 -13.21 -5.93 -0.91
C LEU A 288 -14.02 -4.63 -0.91
N GLU A 289 -15.03 -4.53 -1.78
CA GLU A 289 -15.94 -3.38 -1.85
C GLU A 289 -16.68 -3.17 -0.52
N THR A 290 -17.20 -4.26 0.07
CA THR A 290 -17.92 -4.22 1.34
C THR A 290 -17.00 -3.77 2.47
N SER A 291 -15.81 -4.35 2.56
CA SER A 291 -14.83 -3.99 3.58
C SER A 291 -14.40 -2.52 3.47
N ILE A 292 -14.21 -2.02 2.25
CA ILE A 292 -13.90 -0.60 2.01
C ILE A 292 -15.07 0.31 2.43
N LYS A 293 -16.32 -0.03 2.07
CA LYS A 293 -17.52 0.71 2.51
C LYS A 293 -17.60 0.79 4.04
N ASN A 294 -17.31 -0.31 4.73
CA ASN A 294 -17.28 -0.35 6.19
C ASN A 294 -16.14 0.50 6.81
N THR A 295 -15.16 0.95 6.02
CA THR A 295 -14.12 1.87 6.50
C THR A 295 -14.47 3.33 6.27
N LEU A 296 -15.49 3.61 5.47
CA LEU A 296 -15.92 4.97 5.09
C LEU A 296 -16.98 5.54 6.05
N PHE A 297 -17.84 4.66 6.58
CA PHE A 297 -18.95 4.96 7.49
C PHE A 297 -18.69 4.34 8.87
#